data_AF-D4DC59-F1
#
_entry.id   AF-D4DC59-F1
#
_cell.length_a   1.000
_cell.length_b   1.000
_cell.length_c   1.000
_cell.angle_alpha   90.00
_cell.angle_beta   90.00
_cell.angle_gamma   90.00
#
_symmetry.space_group_name_H-M   'P 1'
#
loop_
_entity.id
_entity.type
_entity.pdbx_description
1 polymer ?
#
loop_
_entity_poly.entity_id
_entity_poly.type
_entity_poly.pdbx_seq_one_letter_code
_entity_poly.pdbx_strand_id
1 'polypeptide(L)'
;MPDAMGKTIPIWCAVMNRTLFPEKPAYHAVQFAPAYLGESEESQIENKIDGFIESFKALNLDMGKLKERLGKPIRLVWASRDFFSDNDEHDDSHLLVLCSASRCVRGAEMSEGGYIQGAGDDSEGWSHGLTPPVFWKHKDQLMAAGESELPGLIQELVEKECKLPSTNGRYLIKPTRNIYIGKRSGVGDDDASSFDLVIDCAGSVDSSQSGSPQSTKWLNLGCPSGKLGSRQLRKVLAGAESFVSRHLTGDPSLSLLIMCSDGKDISVGTALMVLCSLFDDQGIAPGNNLARPTNI
;
A
#
# COMPACT_ATOMS: atom_id res chain seq x y z
N MET A 1 0.86 -25.26 -2.93
CA MET A 1 0.41 -23.97 -3.51
C MET A 1 -0.15 -23.12 -2.37
N PRO A 2 0.12 -21.81 -2.28
CA PRO A 2 -0.50 -20.97 -1.26
C PRO A 2 -2.02 -20.86 -1.46
N ASP A 3 -2.80 -20.75 -0.38
CA ASP A 3 -4.27 -20.61 -0.44
C ASP A 3 -4.70 -19.43 -1.32
N ALA A 4 -3.95 -18.32 -1.31
CA ALA A 4 -4.23 -17.16 -2.18
C ALA A 4 -4.20 -17.53 -3.68
N MET A 5 -3.26 -18.38 -4.10
CA MET A 5 -3.12 -18.83 -5.49
C MET A 5 -4.07 -19.99 -5.84
N GLY A 6 -4.46 -20.79 -4.86
CA GLY A 6 -5.36 -21.93 -5.07
C GLY A 6 -6.85 -21.60 -4.94
N LYS A 7 -7.21 -20.53 -4.21
CA LYS A 7 -8.60 -20.20 -3.88
C LYS A 7 -8.93 -18.73 -4.17
N THR A 8 -8.21 -17.79 -3.54
CA THR A 8 -8.57 -16.37 -3.59
C THR A 8 -8.52 -15.80 -5.00
N ILE A 9 -7.39 -15.96 -5.71
CA ILE A 9 -7.24 -15.44 -7.07
C ILE A 9 -8.22 -16.12 -8.05
N PRO A 10 -8.41 -17.47 -8.02
CA PRO A 10 -9.46 -18.15 -8.77
C PRO A 10 -10.86 -17.58 -8.59
N ILE A 11 -11.26 -17.34 -7.33
CA ILE A 11 -12.57 -16.76 -7.00
C ILE A 11 -12.72 -15.38 -7.63
N TRP A 12 -11.72 -14.51 -7.47
CA TRP A 12 -11.73 -13.17 -8.07
C TRP A 12 -11.82 -13.22 -9.60
N CYS A 13 -11.03 -14.09 -10.24
CA CYS A 13 -11.05 -14.23 -11.70
C CYS A 13 -12.42 -14.71 -12.20
N ALA A 14 -13.05 -15.66 -11.51
CA ALA A 14 -14.38 -16.13 -11.87
C ALA A 14 -15.45 -15.03 -11.76
N VAL A 15 -15.43 -14.26 -10.67
CA VAL A 15 -16.35 -13.12 -10.47
C VAL A 15 -16.15 -12.05 -11.55
N MET A 16 -14.89 -11.68 -11.84
CA MET A 16 -14.55 -10.70 -12.86
C MET A 16 -14.97 -11.16 -14.26
N ASN A 17 -14.67 -12.41 -14.62
CA ASN A 17 -15.02 -12.96 -15.93
C ASN A 17 -16.53 -13.04 -16.14
N ARG A 18 -17.28 -13.53 -15.14
CA ARG A 18 -18.75 -13.61 -15.21
C ARG A 18 -19.40 -12.22 -15.29
N THR A 19 -18.88 -11.24 -14.55
CA THR A 19 -19.48 -9.91 -14.48
C THR A 19 -19.15 -9.06 -15.71
N LEU A 20 -17.90 -9.07 -16.16
CA LEU A 20 -17.42 -8.19 -17.22
C LEU A 20 -17.57 -8.79 -18.62
N PHE A 21 -17.53 -10.12 -18.75
CA PHE A 21 -17.62 -10.83 -20.03
C PHE A 21 -18.75 -11.87 -20.04
N PRO A 22 -20.02 -11.45 -19.84
CA PRO A 22 -21.17 -12.36 -19.87
C PRO A 22 -21.31 -13.09 -21.22
N GLU A 23 -20.81 -12.51 -22.30
CA GLU A 23 -20.81 -13.09 -23.65
C GLU A 23 -19.79 -14.22 -23.85
N LYS A 24 -18.87 -14.46 -22.91
CA LYS A 24 -17.82 -15.49 -23.02
C LYS A 24 -17.95 -16.57 -21.91
N PRO A 25 -18.95 -17.46 -21.98
CA PRO A 25 -19.23 -18.45 -20.93
C PRO A 25 -18.10 -19.45 -20.68
N ALA A 26 -17.20 -19.66 -21.66
CA ALA A 26 -16.04 -20.52 -21.51
C ALA A 26 -15.10 -20.11 -20.35
N TYR A 27 -15.14 -18.85 -19.92
CA TYR A 27 -14.30 -18.33 -18.83
C TYR A 27 -15.03 -18.17 -17.49
N HIS A 28 -16.28 -18.64 -17.39
CA HIS A 28 -17.13 -18.44 -16.21
C HIS A 28 -16.90 -19.47 -15.11
N ALA A 29 -16.41 -20.67 -15.45
CA ALA A 29 -16.08 -21.68 -14.44
C ALA A 29 -14.95 -21.17 -13.53
N VAL A 30 -15.00 -21.56 -12.24
CA VAL A 30 -13.87 -21.29 -11.35
C VAL A 30 -12.70 -22.17 -11.79
N GLN A 31 -11.56 -21.54 -12.04
CA GLN A 31 -10.37 -22.24 -12.52
C GLN A 31 -9.58 -22.72 -11.29
N PHE A 32 -9.54 -24.02 -11.05
CA PHE A 32 -8.83 -24.62 -9.90
C PHE A 32 -7.46 -25.17 -10.29
N ALA A 33 -6.53 -25.14 -9.33
CA ALA A 33 -5.23 -25.75 -9.49
C ALA A 33 -5.35 -27.29 -9.52
N PRO A 34 -4.68 -28.00 -10.44
CA PRO A 34 -4.78 -29.46 -10.53
C PRO A 34 -4.40 -30.18 -9.25
N ALA A 35 -5.27 -31.09 -8.79
CA ALA A 35 -5.08 -31.94 -7.60
C ALA A 35 -4.74 -31.16 -6.31
N TYR A 36 -5.20 -29.90 -6.19
CA TYR A 36 -4.97 -29.08 -5.01
C TYR A 36 -6.15 -29.08 -4.03
N LEU A 37 -7.38 -28.99 -4.52
CA LEU A 37 -8.60 -29.01 -3.70
C LEU A 37 -9.36 -30.33 -3.90
N GLY A 38 -10.15 -30.70 -2.89
CA GLY A 38 -11.11 -31.80 -3.03
C GLY A 38 -12.43 -31.32 -3.65
N GLU A 39 -13.14 -32.21 -4.34
CA GLU A 39 -14.40 -31.90 -5.05
C GLU A 39 -15.45 -31.21 -4.16
N SER A 40 -15.52 -31.58 -2.89
CA SER A 40 -16.43 -30.95 -1.92
C SER A 40 -16.09 -29.47 -1.67
N GLU A 41 -14.81 -29.12 -1.60
CA GLU A 41 -14.38 -27.74 -1.40
C GLU A 41 -14.57 -26.91 -2.68
N GLU A 42 -14.25 -27.49 -3.85
CA GLU A 42 -14.51 -26.87 -5.14
C GLU A 42 -16.00 -26.53 -5.31
N SER A 43 -16.89 -27.48 -5.03
CA SER A 43 -18.34 -27.27 -5.10
C SER A 43 -18.81 -26.16 -4.13
N GLN A 44 -18.28 -26.13 -2.90
CA GLN A 44 -18.60 -25.08 -1.93
C GLN A 44 -18.14 -23.69 -2.38
N ILE A 45 -16.98 -23.60 -3.05
CA ILE A 45 -16.49 -22.36 -3.63
C ILE A 45 -17.39 -21.90 -4.78
N GLU A 46 -17.71 -22.79 -5.70
CA GLU A 46 -18.56 -22.49 -6.85
C GLU A 46 -19.94 -21.97 -6.44
N ASN A 47 -20.56 -22.59 -5.43
CA ASN A 47 -21.86 -22.18 -4.89
C ASN A 47 -21.86 -20.77 -4.28
N LYS A 48 -20.69 -20.21 -3.93
CA LYS A 48 -20.57 -18.85 -3.37
C LYS A 48 -20.36 -17.78 -4.43
N ILE A 49 -19.97 -18.15 -5.66
CA ILE A 49 -19.58 -17.19 -6.70
C ILE A 49 -20.71 -16.22 -7.03
N ASP A 50 -21.95 -16.69 -7.14
CA ASP A 50 -23.08 -15.83 -7.49
C ASP A 50 -23.32 -14.76 -6.43
N GLY A 51 -23.17 -15.10 -5.14
CA GLY A 51 -23.24 -14.11 -4.05
C GLY A 51 -22.11 -13.08 -4.10
N PHE A 52 -20.91 -13.48 -4.54
CA PHE A 52 -19.79 -12.55 -4.73
C PHE A 52 -19.99 -11.64 -5.94
N ILE A 53 -20.63 -12.11 -7.01
CA ILE A 53 -21.01 -11.28 -8.16
C ILE A 53 -21.97 -10.18 -7.71
N GLU A 54 -23.00 -10.53 -6.94
CA GLU A 54 -23.95 -9.53 -6.43
C GLU A 54 -23.28 -8.53 -5.50
N SER A 55 -22.39 -9.00 -4.62
CA SER A 55 -21.58 -8.13 -3.75
C SER A 55 -20.67 -7.20 -4.56
N PHE A 56 -20.07 -7.69 -5.65
CA PHE A 56 -19.21 -6.90 -6.53
C PHE A 56 -20.00 -5.84 -7.30
N LYS A 57 -21.20 -6.17 -7.80
CA LYS A 57 -22.11 -5.21 -8.44
C LYS A 57 -22.59 -4.13 -7.47
N ALA A 58 -22.80 -4.48 -6.21
CA ALA A 58 -23.21 -3.54 -5.17
C ALA A 58 -22.15 -2.46 -4.85
N LEU A 59 -20.90 -2.64 -5.30
CA LEU A 59 -19.85 -1.61 -5.19
C LEU A 59 -20.11 -0.38 -6.08
N ASN A 60 -21.14 -0.43 -6.96
CA ASN A 60 -21.55 0.66 -7.85
C ASN A 60 -20.39 1.22 -8.69
N LEU A 61 -19.53 0.32 -9.15
CA LEU A 61 -18.41 0.63 -10.04
C LEU A 61 -18.89 0.77 -11.49
N ASP A 62 -18.18 1.57 -12.28
CA ASP A 62 -18.41 1.66 -13.72
C ASP A 62 -17.93 0.37 -14.42
N MET A 63 -18.85 -0.57 -14.60
CA MET A 63 -18.56 -1.87 -15.23
C MET A 63 -18.12 -1.74 -16.69
N GLY A 64 -18.61 -0.72 -17.41
CA GLY A 64 -18.23 -0.47 -18.80
C GLY A 64 -16.76 -0.08 -18.90
N LYS A 65 -16.34 0.87 -18.06
CA LYS A 65 -14.95 1.31 -17.97
C LYS A 65 -14.01 0.22 -17.45
N LEU A 66 -14.46 -0.60 -16.50
CA LEU A 66 -13.69 -1.75 -16.02
C LEU A 66 -13.50 -2.79 -17.13
N LYS A 67 -14.56 -3.11 -17.87
CA LYS A 67 -14.49 -4.02 -19.03
C LYS A 67 -13.56 -3.48 -20.10
N GLU A 68 -13.65 -2.19 -20.44
CA GLU A 68 -12.77 -1.55 -21.42
C GLU A 68 -11.29 -1.62 -21.00
N ARG A 69 -11.00 -1.33 -19.73
CA ARG A 69 -9.64 -1.40 -19.18
C ARG A 69 -9.06 -2.80 -19.17
N LEU A 70 -9.87 -3.80 -18.83
CA LEU A 70 -9.42 -5.18 -18.79
C LEU A 70 -9.33 -5.78 -20.20
N GLY A 71 -10.27 -5.45 -21.08
CA GLY A 71 -10.27 -5.79 -22.51
C GLY A 71 -10.60 -7.25 -22.83
N LYS A 72 -9.99 -8.22 -22.13
CA LYS A 72 -10.16 -9.66 -22.34
C LYS A 72 -10.38 -10.39 -21.00
N PRO A 73 -11.09 -11.54 -20.97
CA PRO A 73 -11.22 -12.36 -19.78
C PRO A 73 -9.88 -12.91 -19.31
N ILE A 74 -9.82 -13.32 -18.05
CA ILE A 74 -8.60 -13.82 -17.39
C ILE A 74 -8.59 -15.35 -17.40
N ARG A 75 -7.50 -15.93 -17.87
CA ARG A 75 -7.18 -17.36 -17.79
C ARG A 75 -6.08 -17.58 -16.77
N LEU A 76 -6.21 -18.59 -15.93
CA LEU A 76 -5.24 -18.94 -14.91
C LEU A 76 -4.39 -20.15 -15.34
N VAL A 77 -3.11 -20.08 -15.01
CA VAL A 77 -2.16 -21.19 -15.10
C VAL A 77 -1.38 -21.25 -13.80
N TRP A 78 -1.11 -22.45 -13.31
CA TRP A 78 -0.29 -22.65 -12.12
C TRP A 78 1.10 -23.11 -12.51
N ALA A 79 2.09 -22.44 -11.91
CA ALA A 79 3.48 -22.79 -12.02
C ALA A 79 4.03 -23.04 -10.61
N SER A 80 4.82 -24.08 -10.48
CA SER A 80 5.59 -24.39 -9.28
C SER A 80 6.89 -25.08 -9.69
N ARG A 81 7.77 -25.33 -8.73
CA ARG A 81 9.03 -26.03 -8.99
C ARG A 81 8.86 -27.40 -9.66
N ASP A 82 7.75 -28.09 -9.36
CA ASP A 82 7.51 -29.47 -9.77
C ASP A 82 6.46 -29.57 -10.89
N PHE A 83 5.83 -28.45 -11.26
CA PHE A 83 4.66 -28.47 -12.12
C PHE A 83 4.49 -27.16 -12.87
N PHE A 84 4.28 -27.24 -14.18
CA PHE A 84 3.85 -26.12 -15.01
C PHE A 84 2.67 -26.58 -15.86
N SER A 85 1.48 -26.04 -15.62
CA SER A 85 0.29 -26.34 -16.42
C SER A 85 0.15 -25.33 -17.55
N ASP A 86 0.87 -25.46 -18.65
CA ASP A 86 0.49 -24.73 -19.86
C ASP A 86 0.52 -25.67 -21.05
N ASN A 87 -0.63 -25.79 -21.72
CA ASN A 87 -0.78 -26.66 -22.88
C ASN A 87 -1.41 -25.94 -24.07
N ASP A 88 -1.90 -24.70 -23.96
CA ASP A 88 -2.66 -24.07 -25.05
C ASP A 88 -2.41 -22.57 -25.21
N GLU A 89 -2.11 -22.15 -26.44
CA GLU A 89 -2.13 -20.75 -26.86
C GLU A 89 -3.59 -20.29 -27.02
N HIS A 90 -4.00 -19.30 -26.22
CA HIS A 90 -5.32 -18.69 -26.29
C HIS A 90 -5.20 -17.18 -26.43
N ASP A 91 -5.30 -16.68 -27.67
CA ASP A 91 -5.17 -15.25 -27.97
C ASP A 91 -6.38 -14.42 -27.45
N ASP A 92 -7.48 -15.06 -27.08
CA ASP A 92 -8.72 -14.39 -26.65
C ASP A 92 -8.83 -14.09 -25.14
N SER A 93 -7.75 -14.31 -24.38
CA SER A 93 -7.71 -14.10 -22.93
C SER A 93 -6.36 -13.56 -22.45
N HIS A 94 -6.37 -12.89 -21.30
CA HIS A 94 -5.14 -12.58 -20.56
C HIS A 94 -4.71 -13.80 -19.75
N LEU A 95 -3.48 -14.26 -19.99
CA LEU A 95 -2.88 -15.33 -19.20
C LEU A 95 -2.28 -14.76 -17.91
N LEU A 96 -2.82 -15.20 -16.77
CA LEU A 96 -2.27 -14.92 -15.45
C LEU A 96 -1.62 -16.19 -14.88
N VAL A 97 -0.29 -16.16 -14.77
CA VAL A 97 0.50 -17.27 -14.25
C VAL A 97 0.68 -17.12 -12.74
N LEU A 98 0.08 -18.04 -11.99
CA LEU A 98 0.18 -18.15 -10.54
C LEU A 98 1.37 -19.02 -10.18
N CYS A 99 2.52 -18.36 -10.00
CA CYS A 99 3.81 -19.01 -9.80
C CYS A 99 4.21 -19.08 -8.32
N SER A 100 4.47 -20.30 -7.84
CA SER A 100 5.06 -20.57 -6.53
C SER A 100 6.48 -21.13 -6.72
N ALA A 101 7.49 -20.27 -6.64
CA ALA A 101 8.90 -20.65 -6.73
C ALA A 101 9.44 -21.31 -5.44
N SER A 102 8.76 -21.13 -4.30
CA SER A 102 9.18 -21.66 -3.00
C SER A 102 8.83 -23.14 -2.81
N ARG A 103 9.65 -23.85 -2.03
CA ARG A 103 9.36 -25.23 -1.59
C ARG A 103 8.25 -25.22 -0.53
N CYS A 104 7.22 -26.05 -0.71
CA CYS A 104 6.23 -26.29 0.33
C CYS A 104 6.78 -27.27 1.37
N VAL A 105 6.75 -26.89 2.64
CA VAL A 105 7.13 -27.76 3.76
C VAL A 105 5.85 -28.36 4.36
N ARG A 106 5.58 -29.63 4.04
CA ARG A 106 4.44 -30.37 4.58
C ARG A 106 4.65 -30.65 6.08
N GLY A 107 3.62 -30.42 6.90
CA GLY A 107 3.63 -30.70 8.34
C GLY A 107 4.15 -29.57 9.24
N ALA A 108 4.48 -28.39 8.68
CA ALA A 108 4.86 -27.22 9.47
C ALA A 108 3.66 -26.47 10.09
N GLU A 109 2.43 -26.74 9.61
CA GLU A 109 1.18 -26.14 10.12
C GLU A 109 0.08 -27.19 10.25
N MET A 110 -0.97 -26.85 11.02
CA MET A 110 -2.17 -27.68 11.20
C MET A 110 -3.05 -27.77 9.93
N SER A 111 -2.78 -26.96 8.91
CA SER A 111 -3.45 -27.01 7.61
C SER A 111 -2.84 -28.09 6.72
N GLU A 112 -3.70 -28.87 6.02
CA GLU A 112 -3.28 -29.88 5.05
C GLU A 112 -2.42 -29.32 3.90
N GLY A 113 -2.47 -28.00 3.66
CA GLY A 113 -1.74 -27.32 2.58
C GLY A 113 -0.24 -27.10 2.82
N GLY A 114 0.23 -27.20 4.07
CA GLY A 114 1.61 -26.94 4.47
C GLY A 114 2.03 -25.46 4.40
N TYR A 115 3.15 -25.12 5.05
CA TYR A 115 3.70 -23.76 5.03
C TYR A 115 4.61 -23.57 3.82
N ILE A 116 4.46 -22.42 3.15
CA ILE A 116 5.35 -22.01 2.06
C ILE A 116 6.14 -20.81 2.55
N GLN A 117 7.42 -21.02 2.81
CA GLN A 117 8.34 -19.95 3.18
C GLN A 117 8.38 -18.92 2.04
N GLY A 118 8.12 -17.66 2.34
CA GLY A 118 7.98 -16.64 1.31
C GLY A 118 6.53 -16.24 0.98
N ALA A 119 5.52 -16.99 1.44
CA ALA A 119 4.12 -16.74 1.06
C ALA A 119 3.40 -15.66 1.91
N GLY A 120 4.09 -15.09 2.90
CA GLY A 120 3.60 -13.92 3.64
C GLY A 120 3.83 -12.64 2.85
N ASP A 121 2.89 -11.70 2.95
CA ASP A 121 2.99 -10.35 2.41
C ASP A 121 3.99 -9.50 3.23
N ASP A 122 5.28 -9.83 3.11
CA ASP A 122 6.40 -9.13 3.73
C ASP A 122 7.51 -8.89 2.71
N SER A 123 7.10 -8.33 1.56
CA SER A 123 8.06 -7.93 0.51
C SER A 123 9.06 -6.88 1.02
N GLU A 124 8.69 -6.10 2.04
CA GLU A 124 9.57 -5.13 2.71
C GLU A 124 10.77 -5.82 3.38
N GLY A 125 10.57 -6.99 3.99
CA GLY A 125 11.62 -7.75 4.67
C GLY A 125 12.66 -8.40 3.75
N TRP A 126 12.30 -8.77 2.51
CA TRP A 126 13.21 -9.48 1.59
C TRP A 126 13.69 -8.66 0.39
N SER A 127 12.99 -7.57 0.05
CA SER A 127 13.38 -6.75 -1.11
C SER A 127 14.63 -5.92 -0.88
N HIS A 128 15.12 -5.78 0.37
CA HIS A 128 16.19 -4.85 0.73
C HIS A 128 15.92 -3.40 0.23
N GLY A 129 14.65 -3.01 0.09
CA GLY A 129 14.25 -1.71 -0.44
C GLY A 129 14.24 -1.60 -1.97
N LEU A 130 14.46 -2.69 -2.69
CA LEU A 130 14.40 -2.73 -4.15
C LEU A 130 12.97 -2.43 -4.64
N THR A 131 12.82 -1.36 -5.41
CA THR A 131 11.54 -1.00 -6.02
C THR A 131 11.47 -1.48 -7.47
N PRO A 132 10.27 -1.72 -8.04
CA PRO A 132 10.15 -2.17 -9.43
C PRO A 132 10.88 -1.27 -10.45
N PRO A 133 10.82 0.09 -10.37
CA PRO A 133 11.57 0.94 -11.29
C PRO A 133 13.09 0.72 -11.23
N VAL A 134 13.65 0.54 -10.03
CA VAL A 134 15.07 0.27 -9.84
C VAL A 134 15.42 -1.11 -10.39
N PHE A 135 14.59 -2.13 -10.13
CA PHE A 135 14.78 -3.47 -10.68
C PHE A 135 14.83 -3.45 -12.21
N TRP A 136 13.83 -2.84 -12.87
CA TRP A 136 13.77 -2.86 -14.34
C TRP A 136 14.90 -2.08 -14.99
N LYS A 137 15.35 -0.98 -14.37
CA LYS A 137 16.50 -0.20 -14.83
C LYS A 137 17.83 -0.97 -14.73
N HIS A 138 17.98 -1.81 -13.70
CA HIS A 138 19.21 -2.55 -13.40
C HIS A 138 19.07 -4.06 -13.60
N LYS A 139 18.08 -4.50 -14.39
CA LYS A 139 17.68 -5.91 -14.51
C LYS A 139 18.87 -6.80 -14.86
N ASP A 140 19.63 -6.46 -15.89
CA ASP A 140 20.72 -7.32 -16.37
C ASP A 140 21.84 -7.46 -15.33
N GLN A 141 22.12 -6.38 -14.59
CA GLN A 141 23.10 -6.38 -13.50
C GLN A 141 22.64 -7.24 -12.32
N LEU A 142 21.37 -7.12 -11.93
CA LEU A 142 20.77 -7.92 -10.85
C LEU A 142 20.70 -9.40 -11.21
N MET A 143 20.32 -9.72 -12.45
CA MET A 143 20.21 -11.11 -12.92
C MET A 143 21.57 -11.80 -13.13
N ALA A 144 22.66 -11.03 -13.30
CA ALA A 144 24.01 -11.55 -13.44
C ALA A 144 24.75 -11.73 -12.10
N ALA A 145 24.28 -11.10 -11.02
CA ALA A 145 24.90 -11.17 -9.70
C ALA A 145 24.66 -12.52 -9.01
N GLY A 146 25.62 -12.97 -8.20
CA GLY A 146 25.43 -14.15 -7.35
C GLY A 146 24.43 -13.89 -6.23
N GLU A 147 23.72 -14.93 -5.79
CA GLU A 147 22.70 -14.83 -4.72
C GLU A 147 23.24 -14.19 -3.43
N SER A 148 24.49 -14.50 -3.08
CA SER A 148 25.16 -13.91 -1.90
C SER A 148 25.53 -12.43 -2.05
N GLU A 149 25.64 -11.94 -3.28
CA GLU A 149 26.04 -10.56 -3.61
C GLU A 149 24.83 -9.63 -3.77
N LEU A 150 23.65 -10.20 -4.06
CA LEU A 150 22.41 -9.47 -4.29
C LEU A 150 22.05 -8.46 -3.18
N PRO A 151 22.10 -8.81 -1.87
CA PRO A 151 21.74 -7.84 -0.83
C PRO A 151 22.59 -6.56 -0.87
N GLY A 152 23.91 -6.70 -1.06
CA GLY A 152 24.83 -5.56 -1.13
C GLY A 152 24.63 -4.74 -2.41
N LEU A 153 24.45 -5.41 -3.55
CA LEU A 153 24.17 -4.76 -4.83
C LEU A 153 22.85 -3.98 -4.79
N ILE A 154 21.79 -4.56 -4.23
CA ILE A 154 20.49 -3.88 -4.10
C ILE A 154 20.64 -2.62 -3.26
N GLN A 155 21.36 -2.69 -2.13
CA GLN A 155 21.59 -1.53 -1.28
C GLN A 155 22.29 -0.39 -2.05
N GLU A 156 23.35 -0.71 -2.80
CA GLU A 156 24.07 0.28 -3.62
C GLU A 156 23.15 0.94 -4.67
N LEU A 157 22.34 0.15 -5.37
CA LEU A 157 21.43 0.64 -6.39
C LEU A 157 20.33 1.55 -5.81
N VAL A 158 19.77 1.18 -4.67
CA VAL A 158 18.76 1.98 -3.97
C VAL A 158 19.37 3.32 -3.50
N GLU A 159 20.56 3.30 -2.90
CA GLU A 159 21.26 4.52 -2.47
C GLU A 159 21.58 5.45 -3.64
N LYS A 160 21.95 4.88 -4.80
CA LYS A 160 22.24 5.62 -6.03
C LYS A 160 21.00 6.34 -6.59
N GLU A 161 19.84 5.70 -6.55
CA GLU A 161 18.57 6.22 -7.07
C GLU A 161 17.82 7.10 -6.07
N CYS A 162 18.07 6.96 -4.75
CA CYS A 162 17.49 7.81 -3.70
C CYS A 162 17.96 9.28 -3.74
N LYS A 163 18.77 9.69 -4.73
CA LYS A 163 19.13 11.09 -5.01
C LYS A 163 17.97 11.85 -5.68
N LEU A 164 16.76 11.74 -5.14
CA LEU A 164 15.72 12.71 -5.42
C LEU A 164 16.17 14.10 -4.89
N PRO A 165 15.70 15.20 -5.50
CA PRO A 165 16.01 16.54 -5.02
C PRO A 165 15.32 16.76 -3.67
N SER A 166 15.94 16.26 -2.60
CA SER A 166 15.54 16.58 -1.24
C SER A 166 16.17 17.94 -0.92
N THR A 167 15.35 18.97 -0.81
CA THR A 167 15.70 20.09 0.07
C THR A 167 15.59 19.54 1.50
N ASN A 168 16.73 19.14 2.07
CA ASN A 168 16.90 18.76 3.47
C ASN A 168 15.96 17.65 3.99
N GLY A 169 15.57 16.68 3.16
CA GLY A 169 14.74 15.55 3.59
C GLY A 169 13.26 15.88 3.88
N ARG A 170 12.76 17.01 3.36
CA ARG A 170 11.35 17.42 3.41
C ARG A 170 10.69 17.25 2.04
N TYR A 171 9.49 16.66 2.02
CA TYR A 171 8.76 16.34 0.80
C TYR A 171 7.39 17.01 0.81
N LEU A 172 7.16 17.93 -0.13
CA LEU A 172 5.85 18.53 -0.35
C LEU A 172 4.86 17.48 -0.88
N ILE A 173 3.71 17.34 -0.23
CA ILE A 173 2.63 16.48 -0.71
C ILE A 173 1.84 17.23 -1.78
N LYS A 174 2.02 16.91 -3.06
CA LYS A 174 1.19 17.48 -4.14
C LYS A 174 -0.20 16.83 -4.14
N PRO A 175 -1.28 17.55 -4.51
CA PRO A 175 -1.33 18.92 -5.03
C PRO A 175 -1.32 20.03 -3.97
N THR A 176 -1.20 19.69 -2.68
CA THR A 176 -1.12 20.71 -1.61
C THR A 176 0.09 21.63 -1.84
N ARG A 177 0.01 22.84 -1.28
CA ARG A 177 1.03 23.88 -1.44
C ARG A 177 1.85 24.12 -0.18
N ASN A 178 1.40 23.56 0.93
CA ASN A 178 1.87 23.90 2.27
C ASN A 178 2.03 22.69 3.20
N ILE A 179 1.71 21.45 2.77
CA ILE A 179 1.92 20.25 3.60
C ILE A 179 3.18 19.50 3.19
N TYR A 180 4.04 19.24 4.17
CA TYR A 180 5.30 18.55 4.00
C TYR A 180 5.37 17.33 4.92
N ILE A 181 5.93 16.24 4.41
CA ILE A 181 6.37 15.10 5.23
C ILE A 181 7.88 15.15 5.35
N GLY A 182 8.42 14.81 6.52
CA GLY A 182 9.86 14.70 6.66
C GLY A 182 10.32 13.72 7.71
N LYS A 183 11.62 13.47 7.67
CA LYS A 183 12.35 12.72 8.68
C LYS A 183 12.82 13.66 9.79
N ARG A 184 12.85 13.19 11.04
CA ARG A 184 13.46 13.92 12.14
C ARG A 184 14.98 13.97 12.00
N SER A 185 15.54 15.18 11.98
CA SER A 185 16.99 15.42 11.87
C SER A 185 17.60 15.67 13.25
N GLY A 186 17.75 14.63 14.07
CA GLY A 186 18.50 14.70 15.34
C GLY A 186 17.94 15.66 16.40
N VAL A 187 18.80 16.09 17.34
CA VAL A 187 18.44 17.02 18.45
C VAL A 187 18.64 18.45 17.96
N GLY A 188 17.54 19.23 17.93
CA GLY A 188 17.53 20.58 17.36
C GLY A 188 17.36 20.53 15.84
N ASP A 189 16.16 20.16 15.39
CA ASP A 189 15.80 20.20 13.99
C ASP A 189 15.53 21.66 13.60
N ASP A 190 16.60 22.45 13.51
CA ASP A 190 16.53 23.90 13.25
C ASP A 190 15.78 24.19 11.95
N ASP A 191 15.83 23.27 10.97
CA ASP A 191 15.06 23.35 9.74
C ASP A 191 13.54 23.22 9.96
N ALA A 192 13.09 22.49 10.98
CA ALA A 192 11.67 22.40 11.32
C ALA A 192 11.12 23.74 11.84
N SER A 193 11.97 24.61 12.38
CA SER A 193 11.57 25.95 12.84
C SER A 193 11.28 26.92 11.69
N SER A 194 11.60 26.56 10.44
CA SER A 194 11.21 27.32 9.25
C SER A 194 9.73 27.18 8.87
N PHE A 195 9.03 26.22 9.48
CA PHE A 195 7.59 25.98 9.25
C PHE A 195 6.75 26.71 10.30
N ASP A 196 5.52 27.06 9.92
CA ASP A 196 4.57 27.71 10.84
C ASP A 196 3.98 26.70 11.84
N LEU A 197 3.71 25.48 11.37
CA LEU A 197 3.13 24.38 12.13
C LEU A 197 4.01 23.13 11.99
N VAL A 198 4.26 22.46 13.11
CA VAL A 198 5.01 21.20 13.14
C VAL A 198 4.27 20.16 13.96
N ILE A 199 4.11 18.97 13.39
CA ILE A 199 3.67 17.76 14.09
C ILE A 199 4.84 16.79 14.14
N ASP A 200 5.43 16.61 15.31
CA ASP A 200 6.42 15.57 15.56
C ASP A 200 5.72 14.34 16.14
N CYS A 201 5.51 13.35 15.29
CA CYS A 201 4.85 12.10 15.65
C CYS A 201 5.63 11.33 16.73
N ALA A 202 6.96 11.44 16.76
CA ALA A 202 7.84 10.75 17.71
C ALA A 202 8.31 11.65 18.87
N GLY A 203 7.90 12.92 18.88
CA GLY A 203 8.26 13.90 19.89
C GLY A 203 7.69 13.55 21.27
N SER A 204 8.45 13.82 22.33
CA SER A 204 7.97 13.61 23.70
C SER A 204 6.87 14.62 24.01
N VAL A 205 5.75 14.14 24.54
CA VAL A 205 4.61 14.99 24.92
C VAL A 205 5.02 16.00 26.01
N ASP A 206 5.98 15.63 26.86
CA ASP A 206 6.48 16.46 27.96
C ASP A 206 7.52 17.49 27.53
N SER A 207 8.04 17.38 26.30
CA SER A 207 8.96 18.38 25.76
C SER A 207 8.20 19.61 25.26
N SER A 208 7.81 20.49 26.17
CA SER A 208 7.49 21.88 25.82
C SER A 208 8.78 22.55 25.38
N GLN A 209 8.99 22.70 24.06
CA GLN A 209 10.02 23.61 23.56
C GLN A 209 9.58 25.05 23.85
N SER A 210 9.76 25.47 25.10
CA SER A 210 9.59 26.83 25.59
C SER A 210 10.86 27.65 25.29
N GLY A 211 11.26 27.74 24.02
CA GLY A 211 12.51 28.43 23.68
C GLY A 211 12.86 28.62 22.20
N SER A 212 11.98 28.35 21.23
CA SER A 212 12.25 28.79 19.85
C SER A 212 11.98 30.31 19.72
N PRO A 213 12.79 31.06 18.95
CA PRO A 213 12.55 32.46 18.70
C PRO A 213 11.32 32.62 17.80
N GLN A 214 10.16 32.82 18.43
CA GLN A 214 9.02 33.60 17.94
C GLN A 214 8.44 33.21 16.56
N SER A 215 7.67 32.10 16.47
CA SER A 215 6.38 31.99 15.72
C SER A 215 5.87 30.56 15.46
N THR A 216 6.73 29.54 15.41
CA THR A 216 6.35 28.15 15.07
C THR A 216 5.51 27.49 16.16
N LYS A 217 4.42 26.83 15.77
CA LYS A 217 3.54 26.08 16.68
C LYS A 217 3.78 24.59 16.55
N TRP A 218 3.99 23.93 17.68
CA TRP A 218 4.44 22.54 17.71
C TRP A 218 3.43 21.62 18.40
N LEU A 219 3.25 20.41 17.85
CA LEU A 219 2.50 19.32 18.46
C LEU A 219 3.35 18.04 18.49
N ASN A 220 3.54 17.49 19.68
CA ASN A 220 4.23 16.21 19.90
C ASN A 220 3.20 15.11 20.16
N LEU A 221 3.24 14.00 19.40
CA LEU A 221 2.26 12.90 19.55
C LEU A 221 2.75 11.73 20.42
N GLY A 222 4.05 11.64 20.73
CA GLY A 222 4.60 10.59 21.58
C GLY A 222 4.41 9.17 21.04
N CYS A 223 4.30 8.98 19.72
CA CYS A 223 4.12 7.67 19.12
C CYS A 223 5.48 6.94 19.04
N PRO A 224 5.62 5.73 19.62
CA PRO A 224 6.82 4.91 19.45
C PRO A 224 6.93 4.35 18.03
N SER A 225 8.09 3.82 17.65
CA SER A 225 8.29 3.21 16.33
C SER A 225 7.50 1.90 16.16
N GLY A 226 7.12 1.58 14.92
CA GLY A 226 6.52 0.30 14.52
C GLY A 226 5.08 0.09 15.01
N LYS A 227 4.67 -1.19 15.15
CA LYS A 227 3.26 -1.57 15.40
C LYS A 227 2.64 -0.93 16.67
N LEU A 228 3.45 -0.65 17.69
CA LEU A 228 2.98 0.04 18.89
C LEU A 228 2.62 1.51 18.58
N GLY A 229 3.41 2.16 17.73
CA GLY A 229 3.15 3.49 17.19
C GLY A 229 1.82 3.57 16.48
N SER A 230 1.54 2.65 15.55
CA SER A 230 0.29 2.65 14.77
C SER A 230 -0.95 2.44 15.66
N ARG A 231 -0.83 1.71 16.77
CA ARG A 231 -1.90 1.58 17.76
C ARG A 231 -2.09 2.85 18.57
N GLN A 232 -1.00 3.49 18.98
CA GLN A 232 -1.04 4.73 19.74
C GLN A 232 -1.55 5.91 18.90
N LEU A 233 -1.16 5.97 17.62
CA LEU A 233 -1.57 7.00 16.66
C LEU A 233 -3.09 7.13 16.66
N ARG A 234 -3.83 6.01 16.57
CA ARG A 234 -5.31 6.01 16.61
C ARG A 234 -5.91 6.72 17.82
N LYS A 235 -5.21 6.76 18.96
CA LYS A 235 -5.68 7.44 20.18
C LYS A 235 -5.39 8.94 20.18
N VAL A 236 -4.41 9.39 19.39
CA VAL A 236 -3.93 10.78 19.38
C VAL A 236 -4.28 11.54 18.09
N LEU A 237 -4.80 10.85 17.06
CA LEU A 237 -5.20 11.45 15.78
C LEU A 237 -6.19 12.61 15.94
N ALA A 238 -7.17 12.48 16.85
CA ALA A 238 -8.14 13.57 17.11
C ALA A 238 -7.47 14.85 17.61
N GLY A 239 -6.37 14.73 18.36
CA GLY A 239 -5.55 15.86 18.79
C GLY A 239 -4.80 16.51 17.62
N ALA A 240 -4.22 15.70 16.74
CA ALA A 240 -3.58 16.19 15.51
C ALA A 240 -4.58 16.91 14.59
N GLU A 241 -5.76 16.32 14.36
CA GLU A 241 -6.82 16.93 13.57
C GLU A 241 -7.26 18.28 14.15
N SER A 242 -7.52 18.32 15.47
CA SER A 242 -7.92 19.55 16.16
C SER A 242 -6.85 20.64 16.08
N PHE A 243 -5.57 20.26 16.19
CA PHE A 243 -4.44 21.19 16.06
C PHE A 243 -4.35 21.78 14.66
N VAL A 244 -4.44 20.95 13.62
CA VAL A 244 -4.36 21.42 12.22
C VAL A 244 -5.58 22.25 11.87
N SER A 245 -6.79 21.76 12.18
CA SER A 245 -8.04 22.46 11.91
C SER A 245 -8.07 23.85 12.56
N ARG A 246 -7.66 23.96 13.83
CA ARG A 246 -7.62 25.26 14.53
C ARG A 246 -6.75 26.29 13.84
N HIS A 247 -5.63 25.89 13.25
CA HIS A 247 -4.67 26.79 12.64
C HIS A 247 -4.96 27.08 11.17
N LEU A 248 -5.22 26.04 10.38
CA LEU A 248 -5.47 26.19 8.94
C LEU A 248 -6.84 26.81 8.63
N THR A 249 -7.85 26.66 9.51
CA THR A 249 -9.13 27.37 9.33
C THR A 249 -8.94 28.89 9.46
N GLY A 250 -8.05 29.32 10.37
CA GLY A 250 -7.73 30.73 10.59
C GLY A 250 -6.86 31.30 9.47
N ASP A 251 -5.85 30.56 9.04
CA ASP A 251 -4.96 30.92 7.95
C ASP A 251 -4.57 29.68 7.12
N PRO A 252 -5.22 29.47 5.96
CA PRO A 252 -4.93 28.32 5.09
C PRO A 252 -3.54 28.37 4.43
N SER A 253 -2.82 29.49 4.51
CA SER A 253 -1.49 29.65 3.88
C SER A 253 -0.35 29.13 4.74
N LEU A 254 -0.60 28.83 6.02
CA LEU A 254 0.42 28.34 6.95
C LEU A 254 1.05 27.03 6.48
N SER A 255 2.37 26.97 6.56
CA SER A 255 3.16 25.79 6.25
C SER A 255 3.09 24.76 7.39
N LEU A 256 2.80 23.51 7.04
CA LEU A 256 2.68 22.38 7.97
C LEU A 256 3.71 21.31 7.63
N LEU A 257 4.58 21.01 8.60
CA LEU A 257 5.49 19.87 8.55
C LEU A 257 4.99 18.75 9.46
N ILE A 258 4.85 17.54 8.93
CA ILE A 258 4.53 16.33 9.67
C ILE A 258 5.73 15.39 9.60
N MET A 259 6.28 14.99 10.74
CA MET A 259 7.51 14.21 10.77
C MET A 259 7.49 13.07 11.77
N CYS A 260 8.26 12.03 11.46
CA CYS A 260 8.55 10.91 12.34
C CYS A 260 10.03 10.52 12.25
N SER A 261 10.43 9.42 12.87
CA SER A 261 11.83 8.96 12.92
C SER A 261 12.47 8.75 11.55
N ASP A 262 11.70 8.31 10.55
CA ASP A 262 12.18 7.99 9.20
C ASP A 262 11.46 8.77 8.06
N GLY A 263 10.35 9.43 8.38
CA GLY A 263 9.49 10.12 7.39
C GLY A 263 8.67 9.18 6.51
N LYS A 264 8.49 7.91 6.88
CA LYS A 264 7.87 6.88 6.04
C LYS A 264 6.69 6.13 6.66
N ASP A 265 6.52 6.20 7.98
CA ASP A 265 5.47 5.45 8.70
C ASP A 265 4.42 6.37 9.34
N ILE A 266 4.54 6.66 10.65
CA ILE A 266 3.53 7.37 11.43
C ILE A 266 3.24 8.78 10.87
N SER A 267 4.25 9.46 10.32
CA SER A 267 4.06 10.77 9.67
C SER A 267 3.17 10.69 8.44
N VAL A 268 3.31 9.64 7.63
CA VAL A 268 2.48 9.39 6.44
C VAL A 268 1.04 9.11 6.85
N GLY A 269 0.83 8.24 7.85
CA GLY A 269 -0.52 7.97 8.38
C GLY A 269 -1.18 9.22 8.96
N THR A 270 -0.42 10.06 9.66
CA THR A 270 -0.92 11.34 10.19
C THR A 270 -1.27 12.32 9.07
N ALA A 271 -0.40 12.44 8.05
CA ALA A 271 -0.64 13.28 6.89
C ALA A 271 -1.87 12.83 6.09
N LEU A 272 -2.03 11.53 5.87
CA LEU A 272 -3.19 10.97 5.19
C LEU A 272 -4.49 11.32 5.93
N MET A 273 -4.52 11.20 7.26
CA MET A 273 -5.68 11.62 8.05
C MET A 273 -5.98 13.10 7.86
N VAL A 274 -4.96 13.96 7.97
CA VAL A 274 -5.12 15.41 7.78
C VAL A 274 -5.71 15.73 6.41
N LEU A 275 -5.19 15.09 5.34
CA LEU A 275 -5.68 15.28 3.99
C LEU A 275 -7.13 14.84 3.84
N CYS A 276 -7.47 13.62 4.28
CA CYS A 276 -8.82 13.09 4.17
C CYS A 276 -9.85 13.87 5.01
N SER A 277 -9.44 14.42 6.15
CA SER A 277 -10.35 15.13 7.06
C SER A 277 -10.51 16.61 6.70
N LEU A 278 -9.48 17.24 6.15
CA LEU A 278 -9.40 18.70 6.03
C LEU A 278 -9.08 19.22 4.63
N PHE A 279 -8.82 18.39 3.62
CA PHE A 279 -8.46 18.88 2.29
C PHE A 279 -9.40 18.31 1.23
N ASP A 280 -9.64 19.11 0.19
CA ASP A 280 -10.33 18.65 -1.01
C ASP A 280 -9.37 17.96 -2.00
N ASP A 281 -9.92 17.43 -3.10
CA ASP A 281 -9.17 16.76 -4.17
C ASP A 281 -8.13 17.67 -4.85
N GLN A 282 -8.24 19.00 -4.69
CA GLN A 282 -7.29 19.98 -5.22
C GLN A 282 -6.20 20.35 -4.22
N GLY A 283 -6.23 19.78 -3.00
CA GLY A 283 -5.26 20.04 -1.94
C GLY A 283 -5.44 21.40 -1.29
N ILE A 284 -6.68 21.88 -1.20
CA ILE A 284 -7.04 23.14 -0.54
C ILE A 284 -7.74 22.85 0.81
N ALA A 285 -7.26 23.48 1.88
CA ALA A 285 -7.91 23.43 3.20
C ALA A 285 -9.14 24.36 3.24
N PRO A 286 -10.20 24.03 4.03
CA PRO A 286 -11.35 24.89 4.18
C PRO A 286 -10.92 26.19 4.86
N GLY A 287 -10.90 27.28 4.10
CA GLY A 287 -10.86 28.61 4.68
C GLY A 287 -12.19 28.94 5.39
N ASN A 288 -12.22 30.04 6.14
CA ASN A 288 -13.39 30.57 6.87
C ASN A 288 -14.71 30.72 6.07
N ASN A 289 -14.75 30.37 4.78
CA ASN A 289 -15.90 30.60 3.89
C ASN A 289 -16.46 29.35 3.18
N LEU A 290 -16.14 28.12 3.59
CA LEU A 290 -16.81 26.94 3.03
C LEU A 290 -17.41 26.08 4.12
N ALA A 291 -18.74 26.20 4.24
CA ALA A 291 -19.59 25.30 5.00
C ALA A 291 -19.24 23.86 4.61
N ARG A 292 -18.95 23.02 5.62
CA ARG A 292 -18.87 21.57 5.46
C ARG A 292 -20.12 21.10 4.70
N PRO A 293 -20.01 20.44 3.54
CA PRO A 293 -21.07 19.55 3.12
C PRO A 293 -21.08 18.41 4.13
N THR A 294 -22.05 18.41 5.04
CA THR A 294 -22.51 17.18 5.68
C THR A 294 -22.99 16.22 4.59
N ASN A 295 -22.62 14.95 4.74
CA ASN A 295 -22.86 13.76 3.88
C ASN A 295 -21.67 13.47 2.95
N ILE A 296 -21.02 12.31 3.01
CA ILE A 296 -21.57 10.93 3.01
C ILE A 296 -20.82 10.04 4.02
#